data_AF-A0A351JL31-F1
#
_entry.id   AF-A0A351JL31-F1
#
_cell.length_a   1.000
_cell.length_b   1.000
_cell.length_c   1.000
_cell.angle_alpha   90.00
_cell.angle_beta   90.00
_cell.angle_gamma   90.00
#
_symmetry.space_group_name_H-M   'P 1'
#
loop_
_entity.id
_entity.type
_entity.pdbx_description
1 polymer ?
#
loop_
_entity_poly.entity_id
_entity_poly.type
_entity_poly.pdbx_seq_one_letter_code
_entity_poly.pdbx_strand_id
1 'polypeptide(L)'
;AQEGLDVVATSDKLTSLRRTVLELLFAERNHICAFCVSSGHCELQDLATELGMDHVTFPYRFPALPLDASHPKFGLDHSRCVLCGRCVRACSEVEGAFTWGFAGRGVARLVEADLGDPWGGSKTCTGCGKCVQ
;
A
#
# COMPACT_ATOMS: atom_id res chain seq x y z
N ALA A 1 -24.64 9.28 1.54
CA ALA A 1 -25.68 8.37 2.06
C ALA A 1 -27.01 8.82 1.49
N GLN A 2 -27.86 7.90 1.05
CA GLN A 2 -29.18 8.20 0.49
C GLN A 2 -30.25 7.63 1.43
N GLU A 3 -31.33 8.38 1.62
CA GLU A 3 -32.46 7.95 2.44
C GLU A 3 -33.09 6.67 1.86
N GLY A 4 -33.38 5.69 2.74
CA GLY A 4 -33.90 4.39 2.35
C GLY A 4 -32.87 3.35 1.90
N LEU A 5 -31.56 3.66 1.92
CA LEU A 5 -30.51 2.68 1.62
C LEU A 5 -30.34 1.70 2.80
N ASP A 6 -30.62 0.42 2.56
CA ASP A 6 -30.32 -0.68 3.49
C ASP A 6 -28.97 -1.33 3.15
N VAL A 7 -28.07 -1.42 4.12
CA VAL A 7 -26.67 -1.85 3.92
C VAL A 7 -26.35 -3.03 4.82
N VAL A 8 -26.12 -4.19 4.20
CA VAL A 8 -25.57 -5.36 4.88
C VAL A 8 -24.05 -5.35 4.73
N ALA A 9 -23.34 -4.99 5.79
CA ALA A 9 -21.88 -4.93 5.81
C ALA A 9 -21.19 -6.24 6.23
N THR A 10 -21.97 -7.20 6.73
CA THR A 10 -21.50 -8.48 7.28
C THR A 10 -22.30 -9.63 6.67
N SER A 11 -21.62 -10.54 5.98
CA SER A 11 -22.17 -11.82 5.50
C SER A 11 -21.01 -12.73 5.07
N ASP A 12 -21.23 -14.04 5.06
CA ASP A 12 -20.20 -15.01 4.65
C ASP A 12 -19.68 -14.75 3.24
N LYS A 13 -20.58 -14.33 2.34
CA LYS A 13 -20.22 -13.92 0.98
C LYS A 13 -19.26 -12.73 0.99
N LEU A 14 -19.54 -11.69 1.79
CA LEU A 14 -18.67 -10.52 1.88
C LEU A 14 -17.33 -10.86 2.54
N THR A 15 -17.33 -11.71 3.57
CA THR A 15 -16.10 -12.19 4.22
C THR A 15 -15.22 -12.95 3.23
N SER A 16 -15.81 -13.87 2.44
CA SER A 16 -15.11 -14.61 1.39
C SER A 16 -14.50 -13.68 0.34
N LEU A 17 -15.27 -12.70 -0.17
CA LEU A 17 -14.78 -11.72 -1.14
C LEU A 17 -13.63 -10.87 -0.59
N ARG A 18 -13.73 -10.39 0.66
CA ARG A 18 -12.67 -9.61 1.31
C ARG A 18 -11.40 -10.44 1.47
N ARG A 19 -11.53 -11.72 1.84
CA ARG A 19 -10.39 -12.65 1.90
C ARG A 19 -9.72 -12.81 0.53
N THR A 20 -10.49 -13.03 -0.54
CA THR A 20 -9.92 -13.11 -1.90
C THR A 20 -9.15 -11.85 -2.28
N VAL A 21 -9.67 -10.65 -1.95
CA VAL A 21 -8.95 -9.39 -2.20
C VAL A 21 -7.63 -9.34 -1.43
N LEU A 22 -7.61 -9.73 -0.16
CA LEU A 22 -6.38 -9.80 0.61
C LEU A 22 -5.39 -10.78 -0.01
N GLU A 23 -5.81 -11.99 -0.34
CA GLU A 23 -4.94 -12.99 -0.94
C GLU A 23 -4.28 -12.48 -2.23
N LEU A 24 -5.01 -11.72 -3.06
CA LEU A 24 -4.45 -11.08 -4.25
C LEU A 24 -3.41 -10.01 -3.90
N LEU A 25 -3.65 -9.18 -2.88
CA LEU A 25 -2.67 -8.18 -2.42
C LEU A 25 -1.38 -8.87 -1.92
N PHE A 26 -1.54 -9.95 -1.14
CA PHE A 26 -0.40 -10.74 -0.67
C PHE A 26 0.35 -11.40 -1.84
N ALA A 27 -0.35 -11.97 -2.83
CA ALA A 27 0.25 -12.64 -3.98
C ALA A 27 0.99 -11.68 -4.94
N GLU A 28 0.55 -10.42 -5.02
CA GLU A 28 1.12 -9.45 -5.96
C GLU A 28 2.53 -8.94 -5.56
N ARG A 29 2.83 -8.93 -4.25
CA ARG A 29 4.00 -8.27 -3.64
C ARG A 29 4.68 -9.18 -2.60
N ASN A 30 5.76 -8.72 -1.96
CA ASN A 30 6.57 -9.56 -1.06
C ASN A 30 6.28 -9.23 0.40
N HIS A 31 5.16 -9.76 0.91
CA HIS A 31 4.74 -9.55 2.29
C HIS A 31 5.24 -10.67 3.20
N ILE A 32 6.48 -10.54 3.67
CA ILE A 32 7.07 -11.49 4.61
C ILE A 32 7.16 -10.84 6.00
N CYS A 33 6.15 -11.11 6.83
CA CYS A 33 5.98 -10.46 8.13
C CYS A 33 7.13 -10.73 9.11
N ALA A 34 7.76 -11.92 9.04
CA ALA A 34 8.80 -12.34 9.99
C ALA A 34 10.00 -11.40 10.11
N PHE A 35 10.29 -10.58 9.08
CA PHE A 35 11.36 -9.58 9.10
C PHE A 35 10.86 -8.16 8.78
N CYS A 36 9.54 -7.96 8.72
CA CYS A 36 8.97 -6.66 8.40
C CYS A 36 8.98 -5.75 9.63
N VAL A 37 9.52 -4.53 9.48
CA VAL A 37 9.55 -3.52 10.55
C VAL A 37 8.16 -3.08 11.02
N SER A 38 7.14 -3.25 10.16
CA SER A 38 5.74 -2.93 10.49
C SER A 38 4.99 -4.12 11.08
N SER A 39 5.61 -5.30 11.27
CA SER A 39 4.94 -6.47 11.83
C SER A 39 4.41 -6.15 13.24
N GLY A 40 3.16 -6.53 13.50
CA GLY A 40 2.44 -6.18 14.74
C GLY A 40 1.82 -4.77 14.76
N HIS A 41 2.09 -3.96 13.72
CA HIS A 41 1.50 -2.64 13.50
C HIS A 41 1.15 -2.45 12.00
N CYS A 42 0.51 -3.46 11.40
CA CYS A 42 0.24 -3.48 9.96
C CYS A 42 -1.23 -3.82 9.67
N GLU A 43 -1.99 -2.86 9.14
CA GLU A 43 -3.41 -3.04 8.78
C GLU A 43 -3.64 -4.25 7.87
N LEU A 44 -2.72 -4.53 6.93
CA LEU A 44 -2.85 -5.69 6.02
C LEU A 44 -2.74 -7.02 6.78
N GLN A 45 -1.85 -7.10 7.77
CA GLN A 45 -1.68 -8.26 8.63
C GLN A 45 -2.88 -8.43 9.57
N ASP A 46 -3.37 -7.32 10.13
CA ASP A 46 -4.52 -7.33 11.03
C ASP A 46 -5.78 -7.80 10.31
N LEU A 47 -6.05 -7.28 9.11
CA LEU A 47 -7.18 -7.70 8.28
C LEU A 47 -7.10 -9.16 7.86
N ALA A 48 -5.89 -9.67 7.56
CA ALA A 48 -5.68 -11.08 7.25
C ALA A 48 -6.05 -11.97 8.45
N THR A 49 -5.66 -11.55 9.65
CA THR A 49 -5.98 -12.26 10.89
C THR A 49 -7.48 -12.20 11.19
N GLU A 50 -8.08 -11.02 11.09
CA GLU A 50 -9.51 -10.79 11.34
C GLU A 50 -10.40 -11.63 10.40
N LEU A 51 -10.04 -11.73 9.12
CA LEU A 51 -10.79 -12.49 8.13
C LEU A 51 -10.41 -13.99 8.09
N GLY A 52 -9.56 -14.45 9.02
CA GLY A 52 -9.13 -15.84 9.12
C GLY A 52 -8.42 -16.34 7.86
N MET A 53 -7.58 -15.50 7.25
CA MET A 53 -6.73 -15.88 6.12
C MET A 53 -5.49 -16.60 6.65
N ASP A 54 -5.44 -17.92 6.47
CA ASP A 54 -4.36 -18.80 6.93
C ASP A 54 -3.32 -19.11 5.85
N HIS A 55 -3.72 -19.03 4.57
CA HIS A 55 -2.84 -19.20 3.41
C HIS A 55 -3.33 -18.35 2.23
N VAL A 56 -2.48 -18.24 1.21
CA VAL A 56 -2.80 -17.60 -0.07
C VAL A 56 -2.92 -18.68 -1.13
N THR A 57 -4.07 -18.72 -1.82
CA THR A 57 -4.35 -19.72 -2.85
C THR A 57 -3.80 -19.35 -4.22
N PHE A 58 -3.55 -18.06 -4.46
CA PHE A 58 -2.98 -17.56 -5.70
C PHE A 58 -1.45 -17.76 -5.74
N PRO A 59 -0.87 -18.07 -6.92
CA PRO A 59 0.58 -18.09 -7.08
C PRO A 59 1.19 -16.71 -6.79
N TYR A 60 2.17 -16.67 -5.89
CA TYR A 60 2.93 -15.47 -5.61
C TYR A 60 3.77 -15.05 -6.82
N ARG A 61 3.82 -13.74 -7.08
CA ARG A 61 4.62 -13.16 -8.16
C ARG A 61 6.09 -12.99 -7.81
N PHE A 62 6.39 -12.82 -6.53
CA PHE A 62 7.70 -12.48 -5.99
C PHE A 62 8.52 -11.48 -6.84
N PRO A 63 7.96 -10.29 -7.19
CA PRO A 63 8.65 -9.38 -8.08
C PRO A 63 9.89 -8.78 -7.40
N ALA A 64 10.96 -8.62 -8.19
CA ALA A 64 12.11 -7.81 -7.81
C ALA A 64 11.74 -6.33 -8.02
N LEU A 65 11.48 -5.62 -6.91
CA LEU A 65 11.06 -4.22 -6.93
C LEU A 65 12.09 -3.34 -6.21
N PRO A 66 12.21 -2.05 -6.60
CA PRO A 66 13.20 -1.18 -6.00
C PRO A 66 12.86 -0.81 -4.55
N LEU A 67 13.91 -0.55 -3.78
CA LEU A 67 13.86 0.10 -2.48
C LEU A 67 14.53 1.46 -2.62
N ASP A 68 13.79 2.54 -2.38
CA ASP A 68 14.34 3.88 -2.30
C ASP A 68 14.56 4.26 -0.83
N ALA A 69 15.83 4.32 -0.42
CA ALA A 69 16.25 4.78 0.89
C ALA A 69 17.10 6.08 0.80
N SER A 70 16.92 6.86 -0.27
CA SER A 70 17.67 8.09 -0.51
C SER A 70 17.25 9.25 0.39
N HIS A 71 16.01 9.26 0.89
CA HIS A 71 15.52 10.31 1.78
C HIS A 71 16.14 10.14 3.19
N PRO A 72 16.64 11.22 3.82
CA PRO A 72 17.43 11.13 5.06
C PRO A 72 16.69 10.54 6.28
N LYS A 73 15.36 10.45 6.22
CA LYS A 73 14.52 9.99 7.34
C LYS A 73 13.59 8.82 7.00
N PHE A 74 13.33 8.58 5.72
CA PHE A 74 12.23 7.72 5.29
C PHE A 74 12.66 6.85 4.12
N GLY A 75 12.05 5.68 3.98
CA GLY A 75 12.30 4.78 2.85
C GLY A 75 11.00 4.31 2.22
N LEU A 76 11.04 4.06 0.91
CA LEU A 76 9.95 3.52 0.13
C LEU A 76 10.34 2.14 -0.41
N ASP A 77 9.77 1.11 0.20
CA ASP A 77 9.93 -0.27 -0.27
C ASP A 77 8.74 -0.68 -1.15
N HIS A 78 8.97 -0.79 -2.47
CA HIS A 78 7.94 -1.17 -3.41
C HIS A 78 7.48 -2.63 -3.27
N SER A 79 8.31 -3.50 -2.69
CA SER A 79 7.91 -4.86 -2.37
C SER A 79 6.88 -4.94 -1.25
N ARG A 80 6.67 -3.88 -0.45
CA ARG A 80 5.64 -3.81 0.60
C ARG A 80 4.44 -2.93 0.25
N CYS A 81 4.52 -2.16 -0.85
CA CYS A 81 3.47 -1.23 -1.25
C CYS A 81 2.29 -1.96 -1.93
N VAL A 82 1.09 -1.83 -1.34
CA VAL A 82 -0.17 -2.35 -1.90
C VAL A 82 -0.87 -1.37 -2.86
N LEU A 83 -0.18 -0.31 -3.29
CA LEU A 83 -0.69 0.72 -4.21
C LEU A 83 -2.03 1.38 -3.78
N CYS A 84 -2.27 1.52 -2.47
CA CYS A 84 -3.52 2.08 -1.94
C CYS A 84 -3.73 3.58 -2.23
N GLY A 85 -2.67 4.30 -2.62
CA GLY A 85 -2.71 5.72 -2.95
C GLY A 85 -2.85 6.67 -1.76
N ARG A 86 -2.84 6.17 -0.52
CA ARG A 86 -2.95 7.03 0.67
C ARG A 86 -1.79 8.03 0.76
N CYS A 87 -0.56 7.61 0.47
CA CYS A 87 0.61 8.50 0.45
C CYS A 87 0.51 9.61 -0.61
N VAL A 88 0.02 9.26 -1.82
CA VAL A 88 -0.21 10.20 -2.92
C VAL A 88 -1.21 11.26 -2.49
N ARG A 89 -2.39 10.84 -1.99
CA ARG A 89 -3.43 11.77 -1.51
C ARG A 89 -2.96 12.62 -0.33
N ALA A 90 -2.26 12.04 0.64
CA ALA A 90 -1.73 12.82 1.77
C ALA A 90 -0.77 13.92 1.28
N CYS A 91 0.08 13.61 0.31
CA CYS A 91 1.01 14.58 -0.25
C CYS A 91 0.33 15.68 -1.06
N SER A 92 -0.71 15.37 -1.83
CA SER A 92 -1.42 16.35 -2.66
C SER A 92 -2.52 17.12 -1.93
N GLU A 93 -3.32 16.44 -1.10
CA GLU A 93 -4.55 17.00 -0.51
C GLU A 93 -4.32 17.58 0.89
N VAL A 94 -3.38 16.99 1.67
CA VAL A 94 -3.11 17.41 3.05
C VAL A 94 -1.89 18.32 3.15
N GLU A 95 -0.81 17.96 2.44
CA GLU A 95 0.40 18.81 2.39
C GLU A 95 0.36 19.83 1.25
N GLY A 96 -0.21 19.47 0.10
CA GLY A 96 -0.17 20.33 -1.09
C GLY A 96 1.17 20.33 -1.82
N ALA A 97 2.05 19.35 -1.56
CA ALA A 97 3.39 19.27 -2.14
C ALA A 97 3.43 18.60 -3.52
N PHE A 98 2.48 17.69 -3.80
CA PHE A 98 2.40 16.94 -5.08
C PHE A 98 3.68 16.18 -5.47
N THR A 99 4.51 15.80 -4.50
CA THR A 99 5.72 14.99 -4.73
C THR A 99 5.40 13.61 -5.25
N TRP A 100 4.39 12.95 -4.68
CA TRP A 100 4.08 11.57 -5.04
C TRP A 100 3.13 11.48 -6.23
N GLY A 101 3.46 10.61 -7.18
CA GLY A 101 2.62 10.21 -8.29
C GLY A 101 2.56 8.69 -8.44
N PHE A 102 1.71 8.24 -9.35
CA PHE A 102 1.77 6.87 -9.85
C PHE A 102 2.35 6.84 -11.26
N ALA A 103 3.32 5.97 -11.47
CA ALA A 103 3.91 5.71 -12.77
C ALA A 103 3.65 4.26 -13.21
N GLY A 104 3.75 4.00 -14.51
CA GLY A 104 3.51 2.68 -15.08
C GLY A 104 2.03 2.27 -15.11
N ARG A 105 1.78 1.00 -15.48
CA ARG A 105 0.43 0.44 -15.62
C ARG A 105 0.39 -1.02 -15.17
N GLY A 106 -0.79 -1.45 -14.72
CA GLY A 106 -1.02 -2.82 -14.24
C GLY A 106 -0.01 -3.22 -13.17
N VAL A 107 0.55 -4.42 -13.31
CA VAL A 107 1.51 -5.00 -12.36
C VAL A 107 2.84 -4.24 -12.26
N ALA A 108 3.16 -3.42 -13.26
CA ALA A 108 4.36 -2.57 -13.30
C ALA A 108 4.11 -1.17 -12.71
N ARG A 109 2.92 -0.92 -12.13
CA ARG A 109 2.61 0.36 -11.50
C ARG A 109 3.37 0.53 -10.19
N LEU A 110 3.97 1.69 -10.00
CA LEU A 110 4.72 2.08 -8.79
C LEU A 110 4.31 3.48 -8.34
N VAL A 111 4.62 3.81 -7.09
CA VAL A 111 4.59 5.18 -6.58
C VAL A 111 5.96 5.80 -6.86
N GLU A 112 6.01 6.97 -7.45
CA GLU A 112 7.28 7.64 -7.77
C GLU A 112 7.27 9.07 -7.26
N ALA A 113 8.44 9.56 -6.83
CA ALA A 113 8.63 10.96 -6.49
C ALA A 113 8.89 11.76 -7.77
N ASP A 114 8.22 12.91 -7.90
CA ASP A 114 8.33 13.82 -9.04
C ASP A 114 8.18 13.06 -10.38
N LEU A 115 9.26 13.00 -11.18
CA LEU A 115 9.29 12.30 -12.47
C LEU A 115 10.21 11.06 -12.42
N GLY A 116 10.14 10.31 -11.32
CA GLY A 116 10.98 9.12 -11.10
C GLY A 116 12.33 9.44 -10.46
N ASP A 117 12.46 10.63 -9.85
CA ASP A 117 13.67 11.01 -9.12
C ASP A 117 13.76 10.22 -7.80
N PRO A 118 14.98 9.95 -7.28
CA PRO A 118 15.13 9.46 -5.92
C PRO A 118 14.48 10.42 -4.93
N TRP A 119 13.71 9.89 -3.98
CA TRP A 119 12.92 10.69 -3.05
C TRP A 119 13.76 11.72 -2.28
N GLY A 120 14.97 11.35 -1.85
CA GLY A 120 15.90 12.26 -1.16
C GLY A 120 16.39 13.43 -2.02
N GLY A 121 16.31 13.33 -3.34
CA GLY A 121 16.64 14.39 -4.28
C GLY A 121 15.45 15.26 -4.69
N SER A 122 14.24 14.89 -4.28
CA SER A 122 13.01 15.61 -4.64
C SER A 122 13.05 17.06 -4.15
N LYS A 123 12.76 17.99 -5.06
CA LYS A 123 12.66 19.42 -4.74
C LYS A 123 11.27 19.83 -4.25
N THR A 124 10.27 19.01 -4.52
CA THR A 124 8.88 19.26 -4.10
C THR A 124 8.60 18.73 -2.70
N CYS A 125 9.37 17.71 -2.25
CA CYS A 125 9.19 17.14 -0.92
C CYS A 125 9.50 18.15 0.19
N THR A 126 8.55 18.36 1.10
CA THR A 126 8.72 19.24 2.25
C THR A 126 9.33 18.54 3.47
N GLY A 127 9.53 17.21 3.40
CA GLY A 127 10.01 16.41 4.52
C GLY A 127 9.03 16.28 5.69
N CYS A 128 7.74 16.61 5.49
CA CYS A 128 6.73 16.69 6.55
C CYS A 128 6.36 15.33 7.19
N GLY A 129 6.60 14.21 6.51
CA GLY A 129 6.32 12.86 7.01
C GLY A 129 4.83 12.45 7.07
N LYS A 130 3.89 13.32 6.70
CA LYS A 130 2.43 13.04 6.73
C LYS A 130 1.99 11.83 5.89
N CYS A 131 2.76 11.48 4.87
CA CYS A 131 2.49 10.34 3.99
C CYS A 131 3.03 8.98 4.51
N VAL A 132 3.73 8.99 5.65
CA VAL A 132 4.35 7.80 6.28
C VAL A 132 3.60 7.38 7.57
N GLN A 133 2.65 8.19 8.03
CA GLN A 133 1.86 7.94 9.24
C GLN A 133 0.75 6.92 9.02
#